data_AF-A0A1E3RQ43-F1
#
_entry.id   AF-A0A1E3RQ43-F1
#
_cell.length_a   1.000
_cell.length_b   1.000
_cell.length_c   1.000
_cell.angle_alpha   90.00
_cell.angle_beta   90.00
_cell.angle_gamma   90.00
#
_symmetry.space_group_name_H-M   'P 1'
#
loop_
_entity.id
_entity.type
_entity.pdbx_description
1 polymer ?
#
loop_
_entity_poly.entity_id
_entity_poly.type
_entity_poly.pdbx_seq_one_letter_code
_entity_poly.pdbx_strand_id
1 'polypeptide(L)'
;MTSGNAAPASGAEWIGQTPHEDLARRSRPQLPADDPFYRPPSGFQHAAPGTVLRSRDVELAFLGLIPQKFTATQLLYRTTDMNGAPEATVTTVIAPADRANRAVVPVISYQCAIDAVSSRCFPSYALRRKALAPGALAQFEFLLIAAALAEGWAVSVPDHEGPHGTWGTPYEPGYRILDGLRAALSCERLGLRESSPIGLWGYSGGGLATAWAAEMHAQYAPELNIVGAVLGSPVGDLGHAYRRLNGSLYSGLPAMVVAALTHVYPELNRVIQEHATDAGKAMLLRVENMTTAQAVLRFAGMDMGRLVDRPLNEILDMPEVKQVFDSIKLGTAVPTPPVLIVQAVHDRIVSVDDIDELTETYRSGGASVTYHRDLFSEHMLLHPMSAPMALRWLIDRFDGKPVSEHIVRTTWPTLLNPMTYVGMTRLVKIAVKVMTGRKVERTPL
;
A
#
# COMPACT_ATOMS: atom_id res chain seq x y z
N MET A 1 11.68 -43.20 -31.66
CA MET A 1 11.05 -42.56 -30.50
C MET A 1 11.41 -41.09 -30.57
N THR A 2 10.52 -40.29 -31.15
CA THR A 2 10.72 -38.85 -31.36
C THR A 2 10.21 -38.10 -30.14
N SER A 3 11.14 -37.41 -29.49
CA SER A 3 10.92 -36.46 -28.42
C SER A 3 10.03 -35.32 -28.92
N GLY A 4 8.84 -35.18 -28.34
CA GLY A 4 7.94 -34.07 -28.63
C GLY A 4 8.44 -32.79 -27.94
N ASN A 5 8.94 -31.85 -28.73
CA ASN A 5 9.13 -30.47 -28.32
C ASN A 5 7.76 -29.86 -28.00
N ALA A 6 7.52 -29.52 -26.73
CA ALA A 6 6.44 -28.61 -26.37
C ALA A 6 6.85 -27.20 -26.81
N ALA A 7 6.23 -26.70 -27.88
CA ALA A 7 6.33 -25.31 -28.27
C ALA A 7 5.73 -24.43 -27.14
N PRO A 8 6.35 -23.29 -26.78
CA PRO A 8 5.71 -22.33 -25.90
C PRO A 8 4.45 -21.81 -26.61
N ALA A 9 3.29 -21.94 -25.97
CA ALA A 9 2.01 -21.51 -26.51
C ALA A 9 1.92 -19.98 -26.56
N SER A 10 2.58 -19.36 -27.56
CA SER A 10 2.63 -17.92 -27.79
C SER A 10 1.36 -17.36 -28.47
N GLY A 11 0.20 -18.02 -28.29
CA GLY A 11 -1.05 -17.66 -28.97
C GLY A 11 -2.32 -17.94 -28.18
N ALA A 12 -2.21 -18.31 -26.90
CA ALA A 12 -3.38 -18.39 -26.03
C ALA A 12 -3.70 -16.98 -25.53
N GLU A 13 -4.83 -16.42 -25.95
CA GLU A 13 -5.37 -15.16 -25.44
C GLU A 13 -6.43 -15.44 -24.36
N TRP A 14 -6.49 -14.58 -23.35
CA TRP A 14 -7.56 -14.64 -22.36
C TRP A 14 -8.91 -14.26 -22.99
N ILE A 15 -9.84 -15.21 -23.05
CA ILE A 15 -11.21 -15.01 -23.59
C ILE A 15 -12.30 -15.12 -22.51
N GLY A 16 -11.91 -15.17 -21.23
CA GLY A 16 -12.85 -15.35 -20.13
C GLY A 16 -13.69 -14.09 -19.89
N GLN A 17 -15.00 -14.25 -19.76
CA GLN A 17 -15.88 -13.20 -19.26
C GLN A 17 -15.61 -12.96 -17.79
N THR A 18 -15.70 -11.71 -17.34
CA THR A 18 -15.56 -11.33 -15.93
C THR A 18 -16.86 -11.64 -15.17
N PRO A 19 -16.94 -12.71 -14.35
CA PRO A 19 -18.10 -12.92 -13.52
C PRO A 19 -18.24 -11.81 -12.47
N HIS A 20 -19.49 -11.46 -12.15
CA HIS A 20 -19.83 -10.55 -11.06
C HIS A 20 -20.65 -11.27 -10.00
N GLU A 21 -20.24 -11.15 -8.73
CA GLU A 21 -21.02 -11.60 -7.58
C GLU A 21 -21.72 -10.42 -6.92
N ASP A 22 -23.05 -10.44 -6.91
CA ASP A 22 -23.85 -9.43 -6.23
C ASP A 22 -23.63 -9.45 -4.71
N LEU A 23 -23.94 -8.32 -4.07
CA LEU A 23 -23.72 -8.13 -2.64
C LEU A 23 -24.46 -9.17 -1.76
N ALA A 24 -23.69 -10.07 -1.14
CA ALA A 24 -24.17 -10.96 -0.09
C ALA A 24 -24.31 -10.24 1.26
N ARG A 25 -25.43 -9.52 1.46
CA ARG A 25 -25.68 -8.70 2.66
C ARG A 25 -25.49 -9.47 3.97
N ARG A 26 -24.82 -8.84 4.94
CA ARG A 26 -24.60 -9.37 6.31
C ARG A 26 -23.86 -10.70 6.38
N SER A 27 -23.32 -11.22 5.27
CA SER A 27 -22.41 -12.36 5.28
C SER A 27 -21.12 -11.98 6.00
N ARG A 28 -20.49 -12.94 6.67
CA ARG A 28 -19.15 -12.74 7.22
C ARG A 28 -18.14 -13.05 6.11
N PRO A 29 -17.15 -12.19 5.85
CA PRO A 29 -16.11 -12.50 4.89
C PRO A 29 -15.28 -13.70 5.35
N GLN A 30 -15.02 -14.62 4.43
CA GLN A 30 -13.98 -15.65 4.58
C GLN A 30 -12.60 -14.98 4.49
N LEU A 31 -11.59 -15.63 5.08
CA LEU A 31 -10.20 -15.18 4.88
C LEU A 31 -9.83 -15.34 3.40
N PRO A 32 -8.94 -14.49 2.85
CA PRO A 32 -8.53 -14.59 1.46
C PRO A 32 -8.09 -15.99 1.01
N ALA A 33 -7.36 -16.73 1.85
CA ALA A 33 -6.92 -18.09 1.55
C ALA A 33 -8.08 -19.10 1.39
N ASP A 34 -9.20 -18.86 2.07
CA ASP A 34 -10.38 -19.75 2.10
C ASP A 34 -11.46 -19.31 1.11
N ASP A 35 -11.37 -18.09 0.57
CA ASP A 35 -12.40 -17.45 -0.24
C ASP A 35 -12.14 -17.69 -1.74
N PRO A 36 -13.01 -18.42 -2.46
CA PRO A 36 -12.85 -18.71 -3.88
C PRO A 36 -12.73 -17.47 -4.77
N PHE A 37 -13.20 -16.31 -4.32
CA PHE A 37 -13.05 -15.04 -5.03
C PHE A 37 -11.58 -14.70 -5.30
N TYR A 38 -10.66 -15.08 -4.40
CA TYR A 38 -9.23 -14.79 -4.54
C TYR A 38 -8.50 -15.77 -5.46
N ARG A 39 -9.18 -16.83 -5.94
CA ARG A 39 -8.59 -17.83 -6.83
C ARG A 39 -8.78 -17.40 -8.29
N PRO A 40 -7.70 -17.10 -9.02
CA PRO A 40 -7.82 -16.75 -10.41
C PRO A 40 -8.32 -17.95 -11.24
N PRO A 41 -9.12 -17.70 -12.29
CA PRO A 41 -9.57 -18.74 -13.21
C PRO A 41 -8.38 -19.35 -13.98
N SER A 42 -8.52 -20.59 -14.43
CA SER A 42 -7.51 -21.24 -15.28
C SER A 42 -7.27 -20.43 -16.55
N GLY A 43 -5.99 -20.23 -16.92
CA GLY A 43 -5.64 -19.46 -18.11
C GLY A 43 -5.45 -17.96 -17.86
N PHE A 44 -5.69 -17.46 -16.64
CA PHE A 44 -5.50 -16.04 -16.30
C PHE A 44 -4.09 -15.52 -16.61
N GLN A 45 -3.08 -16.39 -16.64
CA GLN A 45 -1.70 -16.04 -16.96
C GLN A 45 -1.54 -15.44 -18.37
N HIS A 46 -2.51 -15.71 -19.26
CA HIS A 46 -2.58 -15.19 -20.62
C HIS A 46 -3.33 -13.85 -20.72
N ALA A 47 -3.92 -13.37 -19.62
CA ALA A 47 -4.54 -12.04 -19.59
C ALA A 47 -3.48 -10.95 -19.50
N ALA A 48 -3.79 -9.78 -20.03
CA ALA A 48 -2.92 -8.60 -19.91
C ALA A 48 -2.94 -8.07 -18.45
N PRO A 49 -1.82 -7.50 -17.95
CA PRO A 49 -1.80 -6.80 -16.67
C PRO A 49 -2.96 -5.79 -16.56
N GLY A 50 -3.67 -5.81 -15.43
CA GLY A 50 -4.86 -4.99 -15.20
C GLY A 50 -6.19 -5.59 -15.68
N THR A 51 -6.20 -6.75 -16.35
CA THR A 51 -7.45 -7.42 -16.75
C THR A 51 -8.24 -7.86 -15.52
N VAL A 52 -9.52 -7.49 -15.46
CA VAL A 52 -10.43 -7.92 -14.39
C VAL A 52 -10.83 -9.38 -14.60
N LEU A 53 -10.44 -10.23 -13.66
CA LEU A 53 -10.70 -11.67 -13.68
C LEU A 53 -12.01 -12.02 -12.98
N ARG A 54 -12.35 -11.32 -11.90
CA ARG A 54 -13.62 -11.44 -11.15
C ARG A 54 -13.98 -10.11 -10.52
N SER A 55 -15.26 -9.90 -10.25
CA SER A 55 -15.70 -8.75 -9.46
C SER A 55 -16.80 -9.12 -8.47
N ARG A 56 -16.89 -8.40 -7.35
CA ARG A 56 -18.01 -8.55 -6.39
C ARG A 56 -18.30 -7.28 -5.63
N ASP A 57 -19.56 -7.04 -5.28
CA ASP A 57 -19.92 -5.92 -4.43
C ASP A 57 -19.80 -6.30 -2.93
N VAL A 58 -19.29 -5.38 -2.11
CA VAL A 58 -19.01 -5.63 -0.68
C VAL A 58 -19.56 -4.52 0.24
N GLU A 59 -19.93 -4.89 1.46
CA GLU A 59 -20.21 -3.93 2.53
C GLU A 59 -18.92 -3.60 3.28
N LEU A 60 -18.63 -2.32 3.44
CA LEU A 60 -17.51 -1.85 4.28
C LEU A 60 -17.99 -1.50 5.69
N ALA A 61 -17.11 -1.65 6.67
CA ALA A 61 -17.36 -1.22 8.03
C ALA A 61 -16.10 -0.72 8.73
N PHE A 62 -16.24 0.37 9.47
CA PHE A 62 -15.17 0.83 10.35
C PHE A 62 -14.95 -0.19 11.47
N LEU A 63 -13.70 -0.63 11.63
CA LEU A 63 -13.28 -1.72 12.52
C LEU A 63 -14.04 -3.05 12.29
N GLY A 64 -14.61 -3.25 11.10
CA GLY A 64 -15.47 -4.41 10.81
C GLY A 64 -16.86 -4.36 11.48
N LEU A 65 -17.14 -3.37 12.33
CA LEU A 65 -18.33 -3.34 13.19
C LEU A 65 -19.36 -2.31 12.73
N ILE A 66 -18.92 -1.09 12.39
CA ILE A 66 -19.79 0.06 12.14
C ILE A 66 -20.02 0.18 10.63
N PRO A 67 -21.18 -0.20 10.09
CA PRO A 67 -21.42 -0.26 8.65
C PRO A 67 -21.33 1.14 8.02
N GLN A 68 -20.73 1.21 6.85
CA GLN A 68 -20.56 2.47 6.12
C GLN A 68 -21.50 2.55 4.92
N LYS A 69 -21.91 3.76 4.55
CA LYS A 69 -22.87 4.01 3.47
C LYS A 69 -22.19 4.36 2.15
N PHE A 70 -21.12 3.63 1.82
CA PHE A 70 -20.43 3.73 0.54
C PHE A 70 -20.77 2.53 -0.35
N THR A 71 -20.66 2.72 -1.66
CA THR A 71 -20.68 1.61 -2.62
C THR A 71 -19.25 1.17 -2.84
N ALA A 72 -18.97 -0.12 -2.65
CA ALA A 72 -17.64 -0.68 -2.81
C ALA A 72 -17.71 -1.98 -3.62
N THR A 73 -16.78 -2.12 -4.56
CA THR A 73 -16.65 -3.29 -5.44
C THR A 73 -15.21 -3.77 -5.37
N GLN A 74 -15.03 -5.07 -5.16
CA GLN A 74 -13.73 -5.73 -5.24
C GLN A 74 -13.50 -6.25 -6.65
N LEU A 75 -12.30 -6.06 -7.15
CA LEU A 75 -11.84 -6.58 -8.43
C LEU A 75 -10.67 -7.51 -8.16
N LEU A 76 -10.79 -8.78 -8.54
CA LEU A 76 -9.63 -9.65 -8.71
C LEU A 76 -9.08 -9.36 -10.11
N TYR A 77 -7.81 -9.00 -10.22
CA TYR A 77 -7.19 -8.64 -11.49
C TYR A 77 -5.85 -9.33 -11.68
N ARG A 78 -5.46 -9.52 -12.94
CA ARG A 78 -4.15 -10.05 -13.33
C ARG A 78 -3.08 -8.98 -13.11
N THR A 79 -1.98 -9.35 -12.46
CA THR A 79 -0.77 -8.54 -12.28
C THR A 79 0.48 -9.41 -12.46
N THR A 80 1.64 -8.96 -11.99
CA THR A 80 2.91 -9.68 -12.07
C THR A 80 3.73 -9.55 -10.79
N ASP A 81 4.47 -10.60 -10.44
CA ASP A 81 5.45 -10.57 -9.37
C ASP A 81 6.75 -9.86 -9.81
N MET A 82 7.71 -9.72 -8.88
CA MET A 82 9.01 -9.09 -9.14
C MET A 82 9.86 -9.82 -10.20
N ASN A 83 9.55 -11.08 -10.49
CA ASN A 83 10.25 -11.92 -11.47
C ASN A 83 9.56 -11.93 -12.85
N GLY A 84 8.46 -11.18 -13.01
CA GLY A 84 7.68 -11.16 -14.24
C GLY A 84 6.70 -12.33 -14.38
N ALA A 85 6.51 -13.13 -13.33
CA ALA A 85 5.55 -14.23 -13.33
C ALA A 85 4.11 -13.71 -13.14
N PRO A 86 3.12 -14.20 -13.91
CA PRO A 86 1.74 -13.78 -13.76
C PRO A 86 1.16 -14.12 -12.38
N GLU A 87 0.57 -13.12 -11.73
CA GLU A 87 -0.10 -13.22 -10.43
C GLU A 87 -1.52 -12.65 -10.51
N ALA A 88 -2.37 -12.91 -9.53
CA ALA A 88 -3.62 -12.18 -9.35
C ALA A 88 -3.73 -11.65 -7.91
N THR A 89 -4.20 -10.41 -7.77
CA THR A 89 -4.49 -9.80 -6.47
C THR A 89 -5.78 -8.98 -6.54
N VAL A 90 -6.19 -8.40 -5.42
CA VAL A 90 -7.46 -7.69 -5.28
C VAL A 90 -7.25 -6.20 -5.05
N THR A 91 -8.14 -5.38 -5.62
CA THR A 91 -8.34 -4.00 -5.18
C THR A 91 -9.80 -3.78 -4.79
N THR A 92 -10.01 -3.00 -3.74
CA THR A 92 -11.35 -2.53 -3.37
C THR A 92 -11.54 -1.11 -3.90
N VAL A 93 -12.43 -0.93 -4.87
CA VAL A 93 -12.78 0.38 -5.39
C VAL A 93 -14.03 0.90 -4.70
N ILE A 94 -13.96 2.11 -4.16
CA ILE A 94 -15.00 2.74 -3.36
C ILE A 94 -15.47 3.99 -4.09
N ALA A 95 -16.76 4.04 -4.40
CA ALA A 95 -17.37 5.20 -5.00
C ALA A 95 -17.73 6.25 -3.93
N PRO A 96 -17.48 7.54 -4.19
CA PRO A 96 -17.91 8.60 -3.27
C PRO A 96 -19.44 8.67 -3.24
N ALA A 97 -19.99 9.05 -2.10
CA ALA A 97 -21.44 9.14 -1.93
C ALA A 97 -22.07 10.23 -2.83
N ASP A 98 -21.32 11.32 -3.04
CA ASP A 98 -21.65 12.38 -3.99
C ASP A 98 -20.37 12.69 -4.80
N ARG A 99 -20.44 12.59 -6.14
CA ARG A 99 -19.28 12.79 -7.03
C ARG A 99 -18.82 14.25 -7.02
N ALA A 100 -17.52 14.49 -7.24
CA ALA A 100 -17.02 15.85 -7.49
C ALA A 100 -17.69 16.46 -8.73
N ASN A 101 -17.90 17.79 -8.73
CA ASN A 101 -18.45 18.55 -9.86
C ASN A 101 -17.42 18.65 -11.00
N ARG A 102 -17.08 17.51 -11.62
CA ARG A 102 -16.12 17.39 -12.73
C ARG A 102 -16.70 16.51 -13.82
N ALA A 103 -16.27 16.76 -15.06
CA ALA A 103 -16.63 15.92 -16.19
C ALA A 103 -16.12 14.47 -16.04
N VAL A 104 -15.02 14.29 -15.31
CA VAL A 104 -14.41 13.00 -14.99
C VAL A 104 -14.09 12.94 -13.49
N VAL A 105 -14.40 11.82 -12.85
CA VAL A 105 -14.16 11.61 -11.41
C VAL A 105 -12.67 11.32 -11.18
N PRO A 106 -11.96 12.12 -10.36
CA PRO A 106 -10.60 11.80 -9.95
C PRO A 106 -10.55 10.49 -9.15
N VAL A 107 -9.44 9.77 -9.28
CA VAL A 107 -9.21 8.52 -8.56
C VAL A 107 -8.01 8.69 -7.63
N ILE A 108 -8.15 8.31 -6.38
CA ILE A 108 -7.02 8.12 -5.47
C ILE A 108 -6.74 6.62 -5.37
N SER A 109 -5.50 6.20 -5.64
CA SER A 109 -5.02 4.92 -5.12
C SER A 109 -4.50 5.16 -3.72
N TYR A 110 -5.11 4.53 -2.72
CA TYR A 110 -4.68 4.64 -1.32
C TYR A 110 -4.02 3.34 -0.87
N GLN A 111 -2.73 3.41 -0.55
CA GLN A 111 -1.94 2.28 -0.09
C GLN A 111 -1.93 2.24 1.44
N CYS A 112 -2.66 1.29 2.01
CA CYS A 112 -2.62 1.01 3.44
C CYS A 112 -1.24 0.48 3.87
N ALA A 113 -0.81 0.77 5.08
CA ALA A 113 0.32 0.08 5.72
C ALA A 113 -0.12 -1.33 6.15
N ILE A 114 -0.08 -2.29 5.22
CA ILE A 114 -0.49 -3.68 5.47
C ILE A 114 0.50 -4.33 6.45
N ASP A 115 1.79 -4.24 6.14
CA ASP A 115 2.93 -4.58 7.00
C ASP A 115 2.77 -5.96 7.66
N ALA A 116 2.26 -6.93 6.90
CA ALA A 116 1.91 -8.25 7.43
C ALA A 116 1.75 -9.33 6.35
N VAL A 117 2.32 -10.49 6.62
CA VAL A 117 2.08 -11.72 5.83
C VAL A 117 0.64 -12.21 5.97
N SER A 118 0.02 -11.97 7.12
CA SER A 118 -1.32 -12.49 7.39
C SER A 118 -2.37 -11.82 6.50
N SER A 119 -3.10 -12.64 5.74
CA SER A 119 -4.23 -12.20 4.92
C SER A 119 -5.38 -11.51 5.69
N ARG A 120 -5.34 -11.57 7.03
CA ARG A 120 -6.20 -10.76 7.91
C ARG A 120 -5.94 -9.26 7.80
N CYS A 121 -4.74 -8.85 7.38
CA CYS A 121 -4.37 -7.45 7.21
C CYS A 121 -4.64 -6.91 5.81
N PHE A 122 -4.95 -7.77 4.83
CA PHE A 122 -5.21 -7.33 3.46
C PHE A 122 -6.40 -6.37 3.44
N PRO A 123 -6.28 -5.16 2.87
CA PRO A 123 -7.35 -4.16 2.88
C PRO A 123 -8.67 -4.69 2.33
N SER A 124 -8.63 -5.54 1.30
CA SER A 124 -9.81 -6.21 0.76
C SER A 124 -10.55 -7.09 1.78
N TYR A 125 -9.85 -7.64 2.77
CA TYR A 125 -10.49 -8.35 3.87
C TYR A 125 -10.81 -7.42 5.03
N ALA A 126 -9.81 -6.69 5.53
CA ALA A 126 -9.86 -5.94 6.79
C ALA A 126 -10.93 -4.83 6.82
N LEU A 127 -11.24 -4.25 5.66
CA LEU A 127 -12.24 -3.19 5.52
C LEU A 127 -13.69 -3.72 5.41
N ARG A 128 -13.87 -5.03 5.17
CA ARG A 128 -15.21 -5.62 5.00
C ARG A 128 -15.97 -5.65 6.32
N ARG A 129 -17.28 -5.46 6.22
CA ARG A 129 -18.22 -5.64 7.33
C ARG A 129 -18.10 -7.06 7.90
N LYS A 130 -18.01 -7.17 9.22
CA LYS A 130 -17.80 -8.41 10.01
C LYS A 130 -16.44 -9.10 9.80
N ALA A 131 -15.46 -8.44 9.18
CA ALA A 131 -14.10 -8.96 9.14
C ALA A 131 -13.49 -9.07 10.55
N LEU A 132 -12.77 -10.15 10.83
CA LEU A 132 -12.05 -10.33 12.10
C LEU A 132 -10.58 -9.97 11.92
N ALA A 133 -10.30 -8.68 11.77
CA ALA A 133 -8.98 -8.12 11.54
C ALA A 133 -8.48 -7.19 12.67
N PRO A 134 -8.67 -7.50 13.97
CA PRO A 134 -8.18 -6.63 15.04
C PRO A 134 -6.67 -6.46 14.93
N GLY A 135 -6.22 -5.20 14.87
CA GLY A 135 -4.81 -4.86 14.73
C GLY A 135 -4.30 -4.72 13.28
N ALA A 136 -5.17 -4.89 12.28
CA ALA A 136 -4.87 -4.46 10.91
C ALA A 136 -4.98 -2.93 10.80
N LEU A 137 -3.91 -2.26 10.34
CA LEU A 137 -3.85 -0.79 10.30
C LEU A 137 -4.86 -0.19 9.30
N ALA A 138 -5.17 -0.92 8.23
CA ALA A 138 -6.18 -0.54 7.23
C ALA A 138 -7.53 -0.15 7.86
N GLN A 139 -7.92 -0.77 9.00
CA GLN A 139 -9.17 -0.43 9.67
C GLN A 139 -9.19 1.00 10.23
N PHE A 140 -8.04 1.54 10.66
CA PHE A 140 -7.89 2.92 11.12
C PHE A 140 -7.67 3.88 9.94
N GLU A 141 -6.88 3.47 8.95
CA GLU A 141 -6.64 4.24 7.73
C GLU A 141 -7.92 4.46 6.89
N PHE A 142 -8.97 3.68 7.16
CA PHE A 142 -10.31 3.95 6.64
C PHE A 142 -10.79 5.39 6.90
N LEU A 143 -10.33 6.04 7.97
CA LEU A 143 -10.63 7.46 8.23
C LEU A 143 -10.06 8.40 7.16
N LEU A 144 -8.88 8.09 6.62
CA LEU A 144 -8.22 8.86 5.57
C LEU A 144 -8.79 8.52 4.19
N ILE A 145 -9.12 7.26 3.96
CA ILE A 145 -9.91 6.82 2.78
C ILE A 145 -11.25 7.58 2.75
N ALA A 146 -11.95 7.68 3.87
CA ALA A 146 -13.18 8.44 3.99
C ALA A 146 -12.99 9.95 3.75
N ALA A 147 -11.82 10.49 4.10
CA ALA A 147 -11.49 11.89 3.80
C ALA A 147 -11.34 12.13 2.30
N ALA A 148 -10.65 11.25 1.57
CA ALA A 148 -10.56 11.30 0.11
C ALA A 148 -11.95 11.14 -0.55
N LEU A 149 -12.78 10.20 -0.06
CA LEU A 149 -14.17 10.04 -0.53
C LEU A 149 -15.01 11.30 -0.29
N ALA A 150 -14.76 12.03 0.80
CA ALA A 150 -15.46 13.28 1.10
C ALA A 150 -15.06 14.45 0.18
N GLU A 151 -13.98 14.36 -0.59
CA GLU A 151 -13.68 15.30 -1.69
C GLU A 151 -14.55 15.05 -2.94
N GLY A 152 -15.20 13.88 -3.00
CA GLY A 152 -15.94 13.40 -4.16
C GLY A 152 -15.06 12.63 -5.15
N TRP A 153 -13.93 12.08 -4.70
CA TRP A 153 -13.04 11.21 -5.47
C TRP A 153 -13.41 9.74 -5.29
N ALA A 154 -13.19 8.93 -6.32
CA ALA A 154 -13.18 7.47 -6.16
C ALA A 154 -11.87 7.03 -5.50
N VAL A 155 -11.91 5.97 -4.71
CA VAL A 155 -10.71 5.46 -4.04
C VAL A 155 -10.51 3.98 -4.40
N SER A 156 -9.35 3.65 -4.96
CA SER A 156 -8.86 2.27 -5.15
C SER A 156 -7.95 1.91 -3.97
N VAL A 157 -8.23 0.80 -3.30
CA VAL A 157 -7.43 0.31 -2.15
C VAL A 157 -6.90 -1.08 -2.48
N PRO A 158 -5.67 -1.19 -3.03
CA PRO A 158 -5.10 -2.45 -3.47
C PRO A 158 -4.48 -3.25 -2.32
N ASP A 159 -4.59 -4.58 -2.42
CA ASP A 159 -3.78 -5.54 -1.65
C ASP A 159 -2.38 -5.60 -2.28
N HIS A 160 -1.60 -4.54 -2.09
CA HIS A 160 -0.32 -4.32 -2.78
C HIS A 160 0.82 -5.25 -2.32
N GLU A 161 0.65 -5.95 -1.20
CA GLU A 161 1.54 -7.04 -0.77
C GLU A 161 1.15 -8.41 -1.38
N GLY A 162 0.16 -8.42 -2.28
CA GLY A 162 -0.21 -9.61 -3.04
C GLY A 162 -0.96 -10.67 -2.21
N PRO A 163 -1.27 -11.83 -2.82
CA PRO A 163 -2.02 -12.91 -2.20
C PRO A 163 -1.29 -13.59 -1.03
N HIS A 164 0.02 -13.37 -0.92
CA HIS A 164 0.89 -13.99 0.09
C HIS A 164 1.41 -13.02 1.16
N GLY A 165 1.08 -11.72 1.07
CA GLY A 165 1.56 -10.74 2.04
C GLY A 165 3.08 -10.58 2.01
N THR A 166 3.65 -10.46 0.80
CA THR A 166 5.09 -10.35 0.55
C THR A 166 5.60 -8.94 0.86
N TRP A 167 5.43 -8.52 2.11
CA TRP A 167 5.90 -7.22 2.56
C TRP A 167 7.40 -7.02 2.35
N GLY A 168 7.77 -5.87 1.77
CA GLY A 168 9.16 -5.47 1.55
C GLY A 168 9.74 -5.89 0.20
N THR A 169 9.01 -6.65 -0.62
CA THR A 169 9.46 -6.97 -1.99
C THR A 169 9.58 -5.72 -2.86
N PRO A 170 10.57 -5.66 -3.76
CA PRO A 170 10.75 -4.53 -4.64
C PRO A 170 9.86 -4.64 -5.87
N TYR A 171 9.56 -3.50 -6.49
CA TYR A 171 8.83 -3.36 -7.76
C TYR A 171 7.37 -3.83 -7.78
N GLU A 172 7.10 -5.08 -7.38
CA GLU A 172 5.79 -5.73 -7.45
C GLU A 172 4.67 -5.02 -6.69
N PRO A 173 4.89 -4.33 -5.54
CA PRO A 173 3.82 -3.50 -4.97
C PRO A 173 3.39 -2.41 -5.94
N GLY A 174 4.33 -1.83 -6.68
CA GLY A 174 4.07 -0.87 -7.74
C GLY A 174 3.27 -1.48 -8.90
N TYR A 175 3.65 -2.66 -9.39
CA TYR A 175 2.91 -3.35 -10.45
C TYR A 175 1.46 -3.65 -10.05
N ARG A 176 1.26 -4.18 -8.84
CA ARG A 176 -0.06 -4.45 -8.27
C ARG A 176 -0.89 -3.17 -8.21
N ILE A 177 -0.34 -2.08 -7.68
CA ILE A 177 -1.05 -0.79 -7.60
C ILE A 177 -1.47 -0.29 -8.99
N LEU A 178 -0.55 -0.26 -9.95
CA LEU A 178 -0.77 0.27 -11.29
C LEU A 178 -1.77 -0.62 -12.07
N ASP A 179 -1.67 -1.94 -11.95
CA ASP A 179 -2.63 -2.87 -12.56
C ASP A 179 -4.00 -2.81 -11.88
N GLY A 180 -4.05 -2.56 -10.56
CA GLY A 180 -5.30 -2.31 -9.85
C GLY A 180 -6.01 -1.04 -10.33
N LEU A 181 -5.25 -0.02 -10.73
CA LEU A 181 -5.78 1.18 -11.39
C LEU A 181 -6.29 0.86 -12.80
N ARG A 182 -5.53 0.12 -13.62
CA ARG A 182 -6.01 -0.37 -14.94
C ARG A 182 -7.33 -1.15 -14.81
N ALA A 183 -7.40 -2.05 -13.82
CA ALA A 183 -8.60 -2.83 -13.51
C ALA A 183 -9.79 -1.93 -13.11
N ALA A 184 -9.54 -0.93 -12.27
CA ALA A 184 -10.57 0.01 -11.84
C ALA A 184 -11.10 0.87 -13.01
N LEU A 185 -10.21 1.34 -13.89
CA LEU A 185 -10.57 2.19 -15.02
C LEU A 185 -11.29 1.44 -16.15
N SER A 186 -10.92 0.17 -16.38
CA SER A 186 -11.53 -0.68 -17.42
C SER A 186 -12.85 -1.33 -16.99
N CYS A 187 -13.16 -1.37 -15.68
CA CYS A 187 -14.40 -1.94 -15.18
C CYS A 187 -15.59 -0.98 -15.35
N GLU A 188 -16.40 -1.19 -16.40
CA GLU A 188 -17.54 -0.34 -16.76
C GLU A 188 -18.50 -0.07 -15.59
N ARG A 189 -18.73 -1.06 -14.70
CA ARG A 189 -19.62 -0.93 -13.53
C ARG A 189 -19.23 0.21 -12.59
N LEU A 190 -17.96 0.59 -12.56
CA LEU A 190 -17.45 1.65 -11.71
C LEU A 190 -17.70 3.05 -12.29
N GLY A 191 -17.97 3.14 -13.60
CA GLY A 191 -18.20 4.41 -14.29
C GLY A 191 -17.02 5.38 -14.17
N LEU A 192 -15.80 4.83 -14.08
CA LEU A 192 -14.52 5.55 -14.20
C LEU A 192 -14.12 5.61 -15.67
N ARG A 193 -13.14 6.46 -16.01
CA ARG A 193 -12.68 6.64 -17.40
C ARG A 193 -11.17 6.62 -17.44
N GLU A 194 -10.60 6.15 -18.54
CA GLU A 194 -9.13 6.16 -18.75
C GLU A 194 -8.51 7.56 -18.59
N SER A 195 -9.27 8.61 -18.91
CA SER A 195 -8.84 10.00 -18.74
C SER A 195 -8.95 10.53 -17.30
N SER A 196 -9.44 9.73 -16.34
CA SER A 196 -9.50 10.11 -14.92
C SER A 196 -8.10 10.47 -14.42
N PRO A 197 -7.89 11.67 -13.86
CA PRO A 197 -6.62 11.97 -13.21
C PRO A 197 -6.48 11.13 -11.94
N ILE A 198 -5.30 10.58 -11.74
CA ILE A 198 -4.97 9.66 -10.65
C ILE A 198 -3.99 10.31 -9.69
N GLY A 199 -4.29 10.26 -8.40
CA GLY A 199 -3.34 10.53 -7.33
C GLY A 199 -2.96 9.25 -6.60
N LEU A 200 -1.71 9.14 -6.16
CA LEU A 200 -1.24 8.05 -5.30
C LEU A 200 -1.03 8.57 -3.88
N TRP A 201 -1.38 7.80 -2.84
CA TRP A 201 -1.20 8.23 -1.46
C TRP A 201 -1.05 7.05 -0.50
N GLY A 202 0.04 7.03 0.25
CA GLY A 202 0.25 6.08 1.35
C GLY A 202 1.15 6.65 2.44
N TYR A 203 1.14 6.01 3.60
CA TYR A 203 1.97 6.35 4.75
C TYR A 203 2.73 5.13 5.28
N SER A 204 3.96 5.30 5.80
CA SER A 204 4.78 4.21 6.35
C SER A 204 5.06 3.10 5.31
N GLY A 205 4.73 1.83 5.58
CA GLY A 205 4.80 0.76 4.57
C GLY A 205 3.88 0.99 3.35
N GLY A 206 2.75 1.66 3.54
CA GLY A 206 1.94 2.17 2.42
C GLY A 206 2.66 3.26 1.61
N GLY A 207 3.49 4.08 2.28
CA GLY A 207 4.38 5.05 1.63
C GLY A 207 5.46 4.38 0.78
N LEU A 208 6.06 3.27 1.27
CA LEU A 208 6.96 2.41 0.49
C LEU A 208 6.27 1.88 -0.78
N ALA A 209 5.07 1.31 -0.64
CA ALA A 209 4.32 0.80 -1.80
C ALA A 209 3.95 1.92 -2.79
N THR A 210 3.61 3.11 -2.29
CA THR A 210 3.33 4.29 -3.12
C THR A 210 4.57 4.76 -3.87
N ALA A 211 5.75 4.70 -3.25
CA ALA A 211 7.02 5.02 -3.88
C ALA A 211 7.33 4.04 -5.02
N TRP A 212 7.18 2.73 -4.79
CA TRP A 212 7.32 1.73 -5.85
C TRP A 212 6.39 1.98 -7.03
N ALA A 213 5.12 2.33 -6.78
CA ALA A 213 4.20 2.69 -7.86
C ALA A 213 4.66 3.92 -8.65
N ALA A 214 5.19 4.94 -7.95
CA ALA A 214 5.70 6.15 -8.58
C ALA A 214 6.98 5.90 -9.40
N GLU A 215 7.90 5.08 -8.88
CA GLU A 215 9.13 4.65 -9.58
C GLU A 215 8.82 3.82 -10.83
N MET A 216 7.88 2.87 -10.73
CA MET A 216 7.56 1.95 -11.81
C MET A 216 6.66 2.54 -12.90
N HIS A 217 5.94 3.63 -12.60
CA HIS A 217 4.94 4.23 -13.49
C HIS A 217 5.43 4.41 -14.93
N ALA A 218 6.58 5.06 -15.12
CA ALA A 218 7.07 5.44 -16.44
C ALA A 218 7.38 4.25 -17.37
N GLN A 219 7.87 3.15 -16.79
CA GLN A 219 8.28 1.96 -17.55
C GLN A 219 7.15 0.93 -17.64
N TYR A 220 6.30 0.84 -16.62
CA TYR A 220 5.32 -0.24 -16.50
C TYR A 220 3.90 0.16 -16.93
N ALA A 221 3.47 1.38 -16.61
CA ALA A 221 2.11 1.85 -16.90
C ALA A 221 2.04 3.34 -17.31
N PRO A 222 2.79 3.75 -18.35
CA PRO A 222 2.88 5.16 -18.77
C PRO A 222 1.57 5.72 -19.30
N GLU A 223 0.60 4.88 -19.64
CA GLU A 223 -0.72 5.28 -20.10
C GLU A 223 -1.65 5.78 -18.98
N LEU A 224 -1.32 5.50 -17.70
CA LEU A 224 -2.09 5.99 -16.57
C LEU A 224 -1.85 7.48 -16.34
N ASN A 225 -2.92 8.27 -16.21
CA ASN A 225 -2.82 9.71 -15.96
C ASN A 225 -2.50 10.03 -14.49
N ILE A 226 -1.31 9.64 -14.01
CA ILE A 226 -0.86 9.91 -12.64
C ILE A 226 -0.38 11.36 -12.53
N VAL A 227 -1.15 12.19 -11.83
CA VAL A 227 -0.90 13.63 -11.68
C VAL A 227 -0.10 13.97 -10.43
N GLY A 228 0.09 13.02 -9.51
CA GLY A 228 0.95 13.20 -8.36
C GLY A 228 0.93 12.03 -7.36
N ALA A 229 1.97 11.91 -6.56
CA ALA A 229 2.11 10.92 -5.50
C ALA A 229 2.47 11.56 -4.16
N VAL A 230 1.76 11.18 -3.09
CA VAL A 230 2.07 11.60 -1.72
C VAL A 230 2.69 10.42 -0.97
N LEU A 231 3.99 10.55 -0.67
CA LEU A 231 4.77 9.59 0.09
C LEU A 231 4.90 10.07 1.54
N GLY A 232 4.03 9.58 2.41
CA GLY A 232 4.12 9.85 3.84
C GLY A 232 5.08 8.87 4.50
N SER A 233 6.16 9.37 5.09
CA SER A 233 7.20 8.59 5.78
C SER A 233 7.51 7.23 5.12
N PRO A 234 7.81 7.21 3.80
CA PRO A 234 8.01 5.97 3.08
C PRO A 234 9.23 5.23 3.65
N VAL A 235 9.19 3.91 3.78
CA VAL A 235 10.37 3.17 4.26
C VAL A 235 11.45 3.15 3.17
N GLY A 236 12.33 4.16 3.16
CA GLY A 236 13.36 4.36 2.12
C GLY A 236 14.39 3.24 2.00
N ASP A 237 14.83 2.73 3.15
CA ASP A 237 15.83 1.66 3.26
C ASP A 237 15.39 0.67 4.33
N LEU A 238 14.90 -0.50 3.90
CA LEU A 238 14.43 -1.56 4.80
C LEU A 238 15.57 -2.18 5.61
N GLY A 239 16.82 -2.13 5.13
CA GLY A 239 17.99 -2.62 5.85
C GLY A 239 18.39 -1.70 7.01
N HIS A 240 18.33 -0.39 6.82
CA HIS A 240 18.50 0.58 7.89
C HIS A 240 17.34 0.51 8.90
N ALA A 241 16.09 0.43 8.40
CA ALA A 241 14.91 0.26 9.25
C ALA A 241 15.01 -1.02 10.10
N TYR A 242 15.42 -2.16 9.52
CA TYR A 242 15.62 -3.41 10.24
C TYR A 242 16.58 -3.23 11.43
N ARG A 243 17.76 -2.63 11.19
CA ARG A 243 18.78 -2.41 12.24
C ARG A 243 18.29 -1.45 13.32
N ARG A 244 17.61 -0.37 12.91
CA ARG A 244 17.05 0.64 13.82
C ARG A 244 15.98 0.07 14.74
N LEU A 245 15.12 -0.80 14.21
CA LEU A 245 13.97 -1.33 14.94
C LEU A 245 14.30 -2.55 15.80
N ASN A 246 15.44 -3.22 15.58
CA ASN A 246 15.88 -4.34 16.38
C ASN A 246 16.06 -3.95 17.87
N GLY A 247 15.49 -4.73 18.79
CA GLY A 247 15.51 -4.46 20.24
C GLY A 247 14.64 -3.27 20.71
N SER A 248 13.94 -2.57 19.81
CA SER A 248 13.05 -1.46 20.14
C SER A 248 11.61 -1.91 20.44
N LEU A 249 10.72 -0.97 20.77
CA LEU A 249 9.28 -1.26 20.92
C LEU A 249 8.61 -1.75 19.62
N TYR A 250 9.26 -1.56 18.47
CA TYR A 250 8.73 -1.92 17.15
C TYR A 250 9.38 -3.18 16.55
N SER A 251 10.09 -3.99 17.35
CA SER A 251 10.81 -5.18 16.84
C SER A 251 9.93 -6.26 16.20
N GLY A 252 8.60 -6.19 16.33
CA GLY A 252 7.69 -7.02 15.54
C GLY A 252 7.78 -6.77 14.03
N LEU A 253 8.11 -5.54 13.60
CA LEU A 253 8.21 -5.16 12.18
C LEU A 253 9.40 -5.85 11.49
N PRO A 254 10.65 -5.79 12.00
CA PRO A 254 11.77 -6.59 11.49
C PRO A 254 11.47 -8.09 11.32
N ALA A 255 10.74 -8.68 12.27
CA ALA A 255 10.38 -10.09 12.18
C ALA A 255 9.39 -10.38 11.03
N MET A 256 8.41 -9.50 10.83
CA MET A 256 7.42 -9.64 9.76
C MET A 256 8.05 -9.49 8.38
N VAL A 257 8.93 -8.50 8.18
CA VAL A 257 9.59 -8.33 6.88
C VAL A 257 10.51 -9.52 6.58
N VAL A 258 11.26 -10.04 7.56
CA VAL A 258 12.09 -11.25 7.33
C VAL A 258 11.22 -12.45 6.98
N ALA A 259 10.12 -12.68 7.70
CA ALA A 259 9.20 -13.77 7.39
C ALA A 259 8.66 -13.65 5.96
N ALA A 260 8.21 -12.46 5.55
CA ALA A 260 7.72 -12.19 4.20
C ALA A 260 8.80 -12.44 3.13
N LEU A 261 10.00 -11.88 3.32
CA LEU A 261 11.08 -11.96 2.33
C LEU A 261 11.65 -13.37 2.17
N THR A 262 11.55 -14.24 3.19
CA THR A 262 11.98 -15.66 3.05
C THR A 262 11.13 -16.45 2.04
N HIS A 263 9.90 -16.02 1.77
CA HIS A 263 9.07 -16.64 0.72
C HIS A 263 9.48 -16.23 -0.69
N VAL A 264 10.25 -15.14 -0.81
CA VAL A 264 10.54 -14.48 -2.08
C VAL A 264 12.00 -14.64 -2.49
N TYR A 265 12.91 -14.71 -1.52
CA TYR A 265 14.36 -14.84 -1.74
C TYR A 265 14.85 -16.20 -1.24
N PRO A 266 15.06 -17.19 -2.13
CA PRO A 266 15.51 -18.52 -1.74
C PRO A 266 16.83 -18.53 -0.98
N GLU A 267 17.77 -17.66 -1.34
CA GLU A 267 19.05 -17.53 -0.64
C GLU A 267 18.90 -16.93 0.77
N LEU A 268 17.98 -15.98 0.96
CA LEU A 268 17.65 -15.49 2.30
C LEU A 268 17.02 -16.61 3.13
N ASN A 269 16.09 -17.38 2.57
CA ASN A 269 15.52 -18.53 3.26
C ASN A 269 16.60 -19.54 3.66
N ARG A 270 17.55 -19.83 2.77
CA ARG A 270 18.68 -20.71 3.09
C ARG A 270 19.48 -20.19 4.28
N VAL A 271 19.87 -18.91 4.27
CA VAL A 271 20.58 -18.25 5.39
C VAL A 271 19.78 -18.36 6.69
N ILE A 272 18.47 -18.12 6.65
CA ILE A 272 17.60 -18.26 7.83
C ILE A 272 17.51 -19.73 8.29
N GLN A 273 17.44 -20.70 7.37
CA GLN A 273 17.42 -22.11 7.75
C GLN A 273 18.74 -22.58 8.37
N GLU A 274 19.87 -22.03 7.93
CA GLU A 274 21.20 -22.37 8.45
C GLU A 274 21.48 -21.72 9.80
N HIS A 275 21.09 -20.45 9.99
CA HIS A 275 21.55 -19.64 11.12
C HIS A 275 20.48 -19.27 12.13
N ALA A 276 19.18 -19.36 11.82
CA ALA A 276 18.16 -19.13 12.83
C ALA A 276 18.07 -20.33 13.77
N THR A 277 18.03 -20.04 15.08
CA THR A 277 17.69 -21.03 16.11
C THR A 277 16.27 -21.55 15.91
N ASP A 278 15.93 -22.69 16.52
CA ASP A 278 14.56 -23.22 16.50
C ASP A 278 13.53 -22.20 17.04
N ALA A 279 13.93 -21.41 18.04
CA ALA A 279 13.10 -20.34 18.58
C ALA A 279 12.86 -19.22 17.54
N GLY A 280 13.88 -18.87 16.76
CA GLY A 280 13.81 -17.92 15.65
C GLY A 280 12.90 -18.41 14.52
N LYS A 281 13.10 -19.65 14.06
CA LYS A 281 12.23 -20.28 13.04
C LYS A 281 10.77 -20.33 13.50
N ALA A 282 10.54 -20.76 14.75
CA ALA A 282 9.21 -20.78 15.33
C ALA A 282 8.61 -19.37 15.50
N MET A 283 9.43 -18.34 15.68
CA MET A 283 8.98 -16.95 15.72
C MET A 283 8.52 -16.46 14.36
N LEU A 284 9.28 -16.73 13.29
CA LEU A 284 8.90 -16.37 11.93
C LEU A 284 7.56 -17.04 11.55
N LEU A 285 7.40 -18.34 11.78
CA LEU A 285 6.12 -19.04 11.53
C LEU A 285 4.94 -18.47 12.34
N ARG A 286 5.19 -18.00 13.56
CA ARG A 286 4.15 -17.36 14.38
C ARG A 286 3.74 -16.01 13.82
N VAL A 287 4.70 -15.21 13.34
CA VAL A 287 4.43 -13.85 12.87
C VAL A 287 3.57 -13.84 11.61
N GLU A 288 3.67 -14.88 10.78
CA GLU A 288 2.84 -15.05 9.57
C GLU A 288 1.33 -15.11 9.87
N ASN A 289 0.96 -15.46 11.09
CA ASN A 289 -0.42 -15.58 11.54
C ASN A 289 -0.90 -14.39 12.39
N MET A 290 -0.06 -13.37 12.58
CA MET A 290 -0.37 -12.19 13.39
C MET A 290 -0.78 -11.00 12.52
N THR A 291 -1.63 -10.15 13.08
CA THR A 291 -1.82 -8.80 12.52
C THR A 291 -0.66 -7.89 12.90
N THR A 292 -0.50 -6.78 12.19
CA THR A 292 0.60 -5.82 12.37
C THR A 292 0.73 -5.38 13.84
N ALA A 293 -0.38 -4.91 14.43
CA ALA A 293 -0.37 -4.47 15.83
C ALA A 293 -0.12 -5.63 16.81
N GLN A 294 -0.60 -6.85 16.52
CA GLN A 294 -0.34 -8.02 17.36
C GLN A 294 1.15 -8.36 17.38
N ALA A 295 1.82 -8.35 16.23
CA ALA A 295 3.25 -8.61 16.14
C ALA A 295 4.07 -7.53 16.86
N VAL A 296 3.75 -6.25 16.66
CA VAL A 296 4.41 -5.13 17.37
C VAL A 296 4.28 -5.28 18.89
N LEU A 297 3.06 -5.56 19.39
CA LEU A 297 2.83 -5.72 20.83
C LEU A 297 3.51 -6.98 21.38
N ARG A 298 3.47 -8.10 20.65
CA ARG A 298 3.98 -9.39 21.11
C ARG A 298 5.50 -9.44 21.19
N PHE A 299 6.18 -8.76 20.27
CA PHE A 299 7.63 -8.79 20.12
C PHE A 299 8.31 -7.47 20.48
N ALA A 300 7.63 -6.59 21.21
CA ALA A 300 8.24 -5.35 21.73
C ALA A 300 9.50 -5.67 22.56
N GLY A 301 10.61 -5.02 22.22
CA GLY A 301 11.91 -5.21 22.86
C GLY A 301 12.65 -6.49 22.45
N MET A 302 12.14 -7.25 21.47
CA MET A 302 12.81 -8.46 21.00
C MET A 302 14.10 -8.10 20.25
N ASP A 303 15.20 -8.70 20.67
CA ASP A 303 16.47 -8.64 19.97
C ASP A 303 16.62 -9.86 19.06
N MET A 304 16.56 -9.64 17.75
CA MET A 304 16.72 -10.67 16.71
C MET A 304 18.08 -11.38 16.81
N GLY A 305 19.11 -10.74 17.40
CA GLY A 305 20.40 -11.37 17.65
C GLY A 305 20.34 -12.55 18.61
N ARG A 306 19.28 -12.67 19.42
CA ARG A 306 19.05 -13.83 20.30
C ARG A 306 18.39 -15.01 19.60
N LEU A 307 17.96 -14.82 18.34
CA LEU A 307 17.23 -15.81 17.57
C LEU A 307 18.12 -16.49 16.52
N VAL A 308 19.40 -16.16 16.48
CA VAL A 308 20.39 -16.65 15.53
C VAL A 308 21.58 -17.28 16.25
N ASP A 309 22.33 -18.14 15.55
CA ASP A 309 23.44 -18.93 16.08
C ASP A 309 24.79 -18.19 16.18
N ARG A 310 24.85 -16.97 15.65
CA ARG A 310 26.05 -16.11 15.57
C ARG A 310 25.67 -14.63 15.68
N PRO A 311 26.64 -13.71 15.87
CA PRO A 311 26.35 -12.28 15.94
C PRO A 311 25.51 -11.80 14.75
N LEU A 312 24.43 -11.07 15.03
CA LEU A 312 23.45 -10.66 14.01
C LEU A 312 24.11 -9.88 12.87
N ASN A 313 25.09 -9.02 13.17
CA ASN A 313 25.82 -8.26 12.18
C ASN A 313 26.57 -9.15 11.18
N GLU A 314 27.12 -10.29 11.60
CA GLU A 314 27.77 -11.23 10.68
C GLU A 314 26.78 -11.81 9.67
N ILE A 315 25.53 -12.05 10.08
CA ILE A 315 24.46 -12.51 9.17
C ILE A 315 24.03 -11.37 8.24
N LEU A 316 23.81 -10.17 8.78
CA LEU A 316 23.43 -9.00 7.97
C LEU A 316 24.52 -8.58 6.98
N ASP A 317 25.77 -8.98 7.24
CA ASP A 317 26.91 -8.72 6.37
C ASP A 317 27.14 -9.78 5.28
N MET A 318 26.41 -10.90 5.33
CA MET A 318 26.47 -11.94 4.30
C MET A 318 26.05 -11.38 2.93
N PRO A 319 26.75 -11.75 1.83
CA PRO A 319 26.43 -11.28 0.49
C PRO A 319 24.95 -11.48 0.09
N GLU A 320 24.37 -12.61 0.47
CA GLU A 320 22.98 -12.97 0.20
C GLU A 320 21.99 -12.00 0.85
N VAL A 321 22.28 -11.58 2.10
CA VAL A 321 21.42 -10.64 2.84
C VAL A 321 21.63 -9.21 2.35
N LYS A 322 22.87 -8.83 2.04
CA LYS A 322 23.18 -7.52 1.43
C LYS A 322 22.48 -7.35 0.10
N GLN A 323 22.51 -8.37 -0.76
CA GLN A 323 21.82 -8.34 -2.04
C GLN A 323 20.31 -8.12 -1.87
N VAL A 324 19.68 -8.74 -0.86
CA VAL A 324 18.28 -8.47 -0.54
C VAL A 324 18.08 -7.00 -0.17
N PHE A 325 18.86 -6.47 0.78
CA PHE A 325 18.76 -5.07 1.20
C PHE A 325 18.95 -4.09 0.04
N ASP A 326 19.94 -4.33 -0.82
CA ASP A 326 20.19 -3.50 -2.00
C ASP A 326 19.00 -3.55 -2.98
N SER A 327 18.39 -4.72 -3.17
CA SER A 327 17.27 -4.88 -4.10
C SER A 327 15.97 -4.22 -3.62
N ILE A 328 15.76 -4.12 -2.30
CA ILE A 328 14.53 -3.59 -1.69
C ILE A 328 14.61 -2.11 -1.30
N LYS A 329 15.75 -1.46 -1.58
CA LYS A 329 15.95 -0.03 -1.33
C LYS A 329 15.23 0.80 -2.40
N LEU A 330 14.59 1.89 -1.99
CA LEU A 330 14.00 2.87 -2.92
C LEU A 330 15.08 3.74 -3.57
N GLY A 331 14.70 4.46 -4.63
CA GLY A 331 15.61 5.28 -5.43
C GLY A 331 16.22 4.54 -6.63
N THR A 332 15.62 3.42 -7.04
CA THR A 332 16.11 2.61 -8.17
C THR A 332 15.68 3.19 -9.53
N ALA A 333 14.54 3.89 -9.56
CA ALA A 333 14.09 4.67 -10.69
C ALA A 333 13.62 6.06 -10.23
N VAL A 334 13.59 7.01 -11.16
CA VAL A 334 13.15 8.38 -10.90
C VAL A 334 11.65 8.47 -11.15
N PRO A 335 10.83 8.87 -10.16
CA PRO A 335 9.41 9.10 -10.37
C PRO A 335 9.14 10.15 -11.45
N THR A 336 8.31 9.81 -12.43
CA THR A 336 7.79 10.77 -13.42
C THR A 336 6.66 11.67 -12.92
N PRO A 337 5.68 11.21 -12.11
CA PRO A 337 4.71 12.13 -11.54
C PRO A 337 5.38 13.01 -10.48
N PRO A 338 4.91 14.24 -10.24
CA PRO A 338 5.34 15.03 -9.10
C PRO A 338 5.14 14.26 -7.79
N VAL A 339 6.07 14.42 -6.86
CA VAL A 339 6.04 13.72 -5.56
C VAL A 339 6.03 14.73 -4.42
N LEU A 340 5.11 14.55 -3.47
CA LEU A 340 5.17 15.15 -2.15
C LEU A 340 5.68 14.11 -1.15
N ILE A 341 6.87 14.32 -0.60
CA ILE A 341 7.42 13.52 0.49
C ILE A 341 7.14 14.25 1.80
N VAL A 342 6.61 13.54 2.79
CA VAL A 342 6.29 14.10 4.11
C VAL A 342 6.96 13.25 5.17
N GLN A 343 7.88 13.81 5.95
CA GLN A 343 8.65 13.06 6.95
C GLN A 343 8.71 13.76 8.30
N ALA A 344 8.59 12.99 9.37
CA ALA A 344 8.79 13.46 10.73
C ALA A 344 10.29 13.47 11.05
N VAL A 345 10.80 14.59 11.58
CA VAL A 345 12.22 14.70 11.95
C VAL A 345 12.55 13.82 13.16
N HIS A 346 11.57 13.60 14.05
CA HIS A 346 11.72 12.77 15.25
C HIS A 346 11.13 11.36 15.10
N ASP A 347 11.04 10.89 13.86
CA ASP A 347 10.57 9.54 13.54
C ASP A 347 11.50 8.47 14.13
N ARG A 348 10.91 7.56 14.91
CA ARG A 348 11.63 6.46 15.56
C ARG A 348 11.62 5.17 14.74
N ILE A 349 10.78 5.10 13.71
CA ILE A 349 10.60 3.93 12.86
C ILE A 349 11.40 4.10 11.58
N VAL A 350 11.19 5.21 10.87
CA VAL A 350 11.86 5.54 9.60
C VAL A 350 12.85 6.66 9.86
N SER A 351 14.10 6.52 9.41
CA SER A 351 15.11 7.57 9.61
C SER A 351 14.82 8.77 8.71
N VAL A 352 14.86 9.98 9.26
CA VAL A 352 14.79 11.20 8.43
C VAL A 352 15.98 11.28 7.46
N ASP A 353 17.14 10.76 7.84
CA ASP A 353 18.35 10.78 7.02
C ASP A 353 18.18 9.89 5.77
N ASP A 354 17.52 8.73 5.90
CA ASP A 354 17.22 7.85 4.76
C ASP A 354 16.25 8.54 3.78
N ILE A 355 15.32 9.36 4.29
CA ILE A 355 14.40 10.14 3.45
C ILE A 355 15.08 11.33 2.80
N ASP A 356 16.02 11.97 3.50
CA ASP A 356 16.87 13.03 2.93
C ASP A 356 17.67 12.45 1.75
N GLU A 357 18.27 11.27 1.90
CA GLU A 357 18.99 10.56 0.82
C GLU A 357 18.06 10.21 -0.37
N LEU A 358 16.89 9.63 -0.10
CA LEU A 358 15.91 9.30 -1.14
C LEU A 358 15.44 10.56 -1.90
N THR A 359 15.19 11.64 -1.16
CA THR A 359 14.76 12.92 -1.74
C THR A 359 15.82 13.48 -2.68
N GLU A 360 17.09 13.47 -2.27
CA GLU A 360 18.20 13.94 -3.11
C GLU A 360 18.46 13.01 -4.30
N THR A 361 18.29 11.70 -4.13
CA THR A 361 18.33 10.72 -5.23
C THR A 361 17.29 11.05 -6.30
N TYR A 362 16.03 11.26 -5.90
CA TYR A 362 14.98 11.65 -6.83
C TYR A 362 15.22 13.02 -7.49
N ARG A 363 15.67 14.03 -6.73
CA ARG A 363 15.95 15.38 -7.25
C ARG A 363 17.10 15.37 -8.25
N SER A 364 18.21 14.72 -7.91
CA SER A 364 19.38 14.61 -8.80
C SER A 364 19.07 13.81 -10.07
N GLY A 365 18.12 12.86 -9.98
CA GLY A 365 17.56 12.16 -11.12
C GLY A 365 16.57 12.98 -11.97
N GLY A 366 16.16 14.18 -11.51
CA GLY A 366 15.28 15.09 -12.24
C GLY A 366 13.79 15.04 -11.88
N ALA A 367 13.40 14.29 -10.83
CA ALA A 367 12.01 14.27 -10.38
C ALA A 367 11.56 15.62 -9.80
N SER A 368 10.28 15.94 -9.95
CA SER A 368 9.65 17.08 -9.28
C SER A 368 9.29 16.71 -7.84
N VAL A 369 10.16 17.04 -6.89
CA VAL A 369 9.99 16.67 -5.48
C VAL A 369 9.70 17.88 -4.58
N THR A 370 8.53 17.88 -3.96
CA THR A 370 8.23 18.70 -2.79
C THR A 370 8.52 17.88 -1.54
N TYR A 371 9.38 18.37 -0.65
CA TYR A 371 9.73 17.66 0.58
C TYR A 371 9.37 18.47 1.81
N HIS A 372 8.49 17.94 2.64
CA HIS A 372 8.08 18.49 3.92
C HIS A 372 8.69 17.73 5.07
N ARG A 373 9.61 18.37 5.80
CA ARG A 373 10.15 17.88 7.08
C ARG A 373 9.35 18.48 8.23
N ASP A 374 8.56 17.67 8.91
CA ASP A 374 7.83 18.10 10.08
C ASP A 374 8.70 18.02 11.34
N LEU A 375 8.99 19.18 11.92
CA LEU A 375 9.91 19.33 13.05
C LEU A 375 9.32 18.91 14.41
N PHE A 376 8.01 18.73 14.51
CA PHE A 376 7.33 18.60 15.81
C PHE A 376 6.58 17.28 15.98
N SER A 377 6.51 16.47 14.93
CA SER A 377 5.83 15.18 14.94
C SER A 377 6.81 14.02 15.07
N GLU A 378 6.30 12.93 15.62
CA GLU A 378 6.85 11.59 15.44
C GLU A 378 6.01 10.82 14.40
N HIS A 379 6.39 9.57 14.08
CA HIS A 379 5.79 8.75 13.02
C HIS A 379 4.25 8.65 13.09
N MET A 380 3.69 8.29 14.25
CA MET A 380 2.26 8.04 14.39
C MET A 380 1.44 9.34 14.37
N LEU A 381 1.93 10.40 15.00
CA LEU A 381 1.29 11.71 15.04
C LEU A 381 1.29 12.39 13.67
N LEU A 382 2.37 12.25 12.88
CA LEU A 382 2.46 12.89 11.57
C LEU A 382 1.41 12.36 10.60
N HIS A 383 1.04 11.09 10.69
CA HIS A 383 0.09 10.47 9.77
C HIS A 383 -1.25 11.25 9.68
N PRO A 384 -2.05 11.42 10.75
CA PRO A 384 -3.26 12.23 10.67
C PRO A 384 -2.99 13.73 10.48
N MET A 385 -1.89 14.25 11.03
CA MET A 385 -1.58 15.69 10.98
C MET A 385 -1.18 16.17 9.58
N SER A 386 -0.60 15.29 8.76
CA SER A 386 -0.22 15.58 7.37
C SER A 386 -1.38 15.41 6.38
N ALA A 387 -2.47 14.74 6.76
CA ALA A 387 -3.59 14.46 5.85
C ALA A 387 -4.21 15.73 5.21
N PRO A 388 -4.44 16.85 5.93
CA PRO A 388 -4.90 18.09 5.30
C PRO A 388 -3.94 18.64 4.23
N MET A 389 -2.62 18.50 4.44
CA MET A 389 -1.61 18.92 3.47
C MET A 389 -1.61 17.99 2.25
N ALA A 390 -1.63 16.68 2.47
CA ALA A 390 -1.70 15.67 1.41
C ALA A 390 -2.91 15.91 0.50
N LEU A 391 -4.10 16.05 1.09
CA LEU A 391 -5.34 16.27 0.34
C LEU A 391 -5.31 17.59 -0.44
N ARG A 392 -4.82 18.70 0.12
CA ARG A 392 -4.70 19.97 -0.60
C ARG A 392 -3.71 19.89 -1.75
N TRP A 393 -2.57 19.27 -1.53
CA TRP A 393 -1.57 19.09 -2.58
C TRP A 393 -2.15 18.23 -3.72
N LEU A 394 -2.90 17.17 -3.42
CA LEU A 394 -3.62 16.36 -4.41
C LEU A 394 -4.74 17.13 -5.12
N ILE A 395 -5.49 18.00 -4.42
CA ILE A 395 -6.47 18.92 -5.04
C ILE A 395 -5.77 19.78 -6.10
N ASP A 396 -4.64 20.39 -5.77
CA ASP A 396 -3.88 21.23 -6.70
C ASP A 396 -3.40 20.43 -7.93
N ARG A 397 -3.00 19.16 -7.75
CA ARG A 397 -2.64 18.26 -8.87
C ARG A 397 -3.85 17.92 -9.75
N PHE A 398 -4.99 17.60 -9.14
CA PHE A 398 -6.24 17.36 -9.89
C PHE A 398 -6.76 18.62 -10.59
N ASP A 399 -6.45 19.81 -10.10
CA ASP A 399 -6.76 21.10 -10.74
C ASP A 399 -5.74 21.51 -11.81
N GLY A 400 -4.68 20.74 -12.02
CA GLY A 400 -3.63 21.07 -13.00
C GLY A 400 -2.79 22.29 -12.60
N LYS A 401 -2.74 22.64 -11.31
CA LYS A 401 -1.94 23.77 -10.84
C LYS A 401 -0.44 23.42 -10.83
N PRO A 402 0.44 24.39 -11.18
CA PRO A 402 1.89 24.20 -11.13
C PRO A 402 2.37 23.71 -9.77
N VAL A 403 3.38 22.82 -9.76
CA VAL A 403 3.98 22.30 -8.51
C VAL A 403 4.66 23.42 -7.71
N SER A 404 5.08 24.50 -8.37
CA SER A 404 5.66 25.69 -7.74
C SER A 404 4.64 26.58 -7.03
N GLU A 405 3.35 26.39 -7.26
CA GLU A 405 2.31 27.16 -6.59
C GLU A 405 2.10 26.65 -5.15
N HIS A 406 1.88 27.57 -4.21
CA HIS A 406 1.62 27.27 -2.79
C HIS A 406 2.72 26.55 -2.01
N ILE A 407 4.00 26.59 -2.46
CA ILE A 407 5.15 26.01 -1.73
C ILE A 407 5.20 26.42 -0.25
N VAL A 408 4.84 27.66 0.10
CA VAL A 408 4.83 28.15 1.50
C VAL A 408 3.91 27.31 2.42
N ARG A 409 2.85 26.71 1.87
CA ARG A 409 1.94 25.84 2.64
C ARG A 409 2.54 24.47 2.96
N THR A 410 3.57 24.07 2.22
CA THR A 410 4.33 22.83 2.40
C THR A 410 5.65 23.04 3.13
N THR A 411 5.99 24.26 3.55
CA THR A 411 7.22 24.55 4.30
C THR A 411 6.99 24.79 5.80
N TRP A 412 5.79 25.18 6.20
CA TRP A 412 5.46 25.38 7.63
C TRP A 412 5.16 24.05 8.33
N PRO A 413 5.74 23.78 9.52
CA PRO A 413 5.42 22.58 10.29
C PRO A 413 3.91 22.41 10.47
N THR A 414 3.40 21.19 10.31
CA THR A 414 1.96 20.91 10.27
C THR A 414 1.24 21.43 11.51
N LEU A 415 1.86 21.28 12.68
CA LEU A 415 1.36 21.76 13.98
C LEU A 415 1.32 23.29 14.13
N LEU A 416 2.07 24.04 13.33
CA LEU A 416 2.09 25.51 13.37
C LEU A 416 1.33 26.17 12.23
N ASN A 417 0.81 25.38 11.27
CA ASN A 417 0.07 25.90 10.13
C ASN A 417 -1.44 26.01 10.48
N PRO A 418 -2.03 27.22 10.56
CA PRO A 418 -3.45 27.39 10.89
C PRO A 418 -4.39 26.66 9.93
N MET A 419 -3.98 26.52 8.67
CA MET A 419 -4.75 25.80 7.66
C MET A 419 -4.80 24.30 7.96
N THR A 420 -3.80 23.73 8.65
CA THR A 420 -3.86 22.35 9.14
C THR A 420 -5.06 22.17 10.07
N TYR A 421 -5.25 23.07 11.03
CA TYR A 421 -6.35 22.97 11.99
C TYR A 421 -7.73 23.12 11.34
N VAL A 422 -7.87 24.02 10.36
CA VAL A 422 -9.12 24.09 9.56
C VAL A 422 -9.41 22.75 8.90
N GLY A 423 -8.40 22.14 8.26
CA GLY A 423 -8.56 20.81 7.67
C GLY A 423 -8.85 19.72 8.70
N MET A 424 -8.17 19.75 9.85
CA MET A 424 -8.38 18.81 10.96
C MET A 424 -9.79 18.89 11.53
N THR A 425 -10.37 20.08 11.70
CA THR A 425 -11.78 20.19 12.16
C THR A 425 -12.73 19.47 11.21
N ARG A 426 -12.44 19.47 9.91
CA ARG A 426 -13.22 18.74 8.93
C ARG A 426 -12.96 17.24 8.99
N LEU A 427 -11.69 16.81 9.11
CA LEU A 427 -11.35 15.40 9.30
C LEU A 427 -12.03 14.83 10.55
N VAL A 428 -12.11 15.59 11.64
CA VAL A 428 -12.85 15.20 12.86
C VAL A 428 -14.34 15.02 12.56
N LYS A 429 -14.97 15.92 11.80
CA LYS A 429 -16.39 15.75 11.40
C LYS A 429 -16.60 14.48 10.56
N ILE A 430 -15.69 14.19 9.63
CA ILE A 430 -15.73 12.97 8.81
C ILE A 430 -15.54 11.73 9.70
N ALA A 431 -14.55 11.75 10.60
CA ALA A 431 -14.29 10.67 11.53
C ALA A 431 -15.50 10.39 12.42
N VAL A 432 -16.17 11.42 12.96
CA VAL A 432 -17.42 11.25 13.72
C VAL A 432 -18.51 10.59 12.88
N LYS A 433 -18.66 10.98 11.60
CA LYS A 433 -19.63 10.33 10.70
C LYS A 433 -19.29 8.85 10.48
N VAL A 434 -18.03 8.52 10.23
CA VAL A 434 -17.54 7.14 10.08
C VAL A 434 -17.79 6.32 11.34
N MET A 435 -17.34 6.82 12.50
CA MET A 435 -17.50 6.16 13.80
C MET A 435 -18.97 6.02 14.25
N THR A 436 -19.89 6.74 13.62
CA THR A 436 -21.34 6.64 13.92
C THR A 436 -22.15 6.00 12.78
N GLY A 437 -21.51 5.51 11.72
CA GLY A 437 -22.17 4.88 10.56
C GLY A 437 -23.07 5.83 9.77
N ARG A 438 -22.85 7.14 9.90
CA ARG A 438 -23.60 8.17 9.15
C ARG A 438 -23.05 8.31 7.73
N LYS A 439 -23.89 8.80 6.81
CA LYS A 439 -23.46 9.08 5.43
C LYS A 439 -22.34 10.14 5.46
N VAL A 440 -21.21 9.84 4.83
CA VAL A 440 -20.14 10.81 4.57
C VAL A 440 -20.47 11.50 3.25
N GLU A 441 -20.97 12.73 3.35
CA GLU A 441 -21.33 13.57 2.21
C GLU A 441 -20.10 14.31 1.70
N ARG A 442 -20.16 14.75 0.43
CA ARG A 442 -19.11 15.60 -0.14
C ARG A 442 -18.98 16.89 0.66
N THR A 443 -17.76 17.21 1.11
CA THR A 443 -17.51 18.34 2.02
C THR A 443 -16.23 19.13 1.68
N PRO A 444 -15.80 19.33 0.41
CA PRO A 444 -14.43 19.62 -0.07
C PRO A 444 -13.57 20.65 0.71
N LEU A 445 -12.23 20.51 0.61
CA LEU A 445 -11.24 21.05 1.60
C LEU A 445 -10.90 22.53 1.44
#